data_AF-A0A2C5SWR7-F1
#
_entry.id   AF-A0A2C5SWR7-F1
#
_cell.length_a   1.000
_cell.length_b   1.000
_cell.length_c   1.000
_cell.angle_alpha   90.00
_cell.angle_beta   90.00
_cell.angle_gamma   90.00
#
_symmetry.space_group_name_H-M   'P 1'
#
loop_
_entity.id
_entity.type
_entity.pdbx_description
1 polymer ?
#
loop_
_entity_poly.entity_id
_entity_poly.type
_entity_poly.pdbx_seq_one_letter_code
_entity_poly.pdbx_strand_id
1 'polypeptide(L)'
;MNPDTITIILSMAIFFISFYNYIKSIDMPISSPKTMNEYFSGMFFLRECSIHLFFGRTAVLIGFPLSYFLKYIENGEGVVYFPLIITTWLIALYFYKYANRLNEVPGEQGGFFSILLKGKTYGPASFLLWLLRISYIASIIYVILVR
;
A
#
# COMPACT_ATOMS: atom_id res chain seq x y z
N MET A 1 -14.54 24.01 -3.08
CA MET A 1 -13.56 22.95 -3.43
C MET A 1 -14.27 21.63 -3.26
N ASN A 2 -14.20 20.74 -4.25
CA ASN A 2 -14.98 19.49 -4.24
C ASN A 2 -14.51 18.59 -3.07
N PRO A 3 -15.43 17.99 -2.26
CA PRO A 3 -15.08 17.07 -1.18
C PRO A 3 -14.07 15.99 -1.55
N ASP A 4 -14.14 15.42 -2.76
CA ASP A 4 -13.20 14.41 -3.24
C ASP A 4 -11.75 14.94 -3.28
N THR A 5 -11.59 16.16 -3.78
CA THR A 5 -10.32 16.86 -3.96
C THR A 5 -9.72 17.21 -2.60
N ILE A 6 -10.56 17.64 -1.66
CA ILE A 6 -10.16 17.87 -0.26
C ILE A 6 -9.63 16.57 0.36
N THR A 7 -10.36 15.46 0.20
CA THR A 7 -9.96 14.16 0.74
C THR A 7 -8.66 13.65 0.11
N ILE A 8 -8.44 13.84 -1.19
CA ILE A 8 -7.17 13.48 -1.86
C ILE A 8 -6.01 14.29 -1.29
N ILE A 9 -6.14 15.62 -1.22
CA ILE A 9 -5.08 16.50 -0.74
C ILE A 9 -4.72 16.16 0.72
N LEU A 10 -5.72 15.96 1.57
CA LEU A 10 -5.51 15.56 2.96
C LEU A 10 -4.85 14.19 3.05
N SER A 11 -5.30 13.21 2.27
CA SER A 11 -4.71 11.86 2.27
C SER A 11 -3.25 11.88 1.82
N MET A 12 -2.93 12.66 0.77
CA MET A 12 -1.56 12.86 0.32
C MET A 12 -0.71 13.54 1.39
N ALA A 13 -1.20 14.62 2.01
CA ALA A 13 -0.48 15.32 3.07
C ALA A 13 -0.18 14.39 4.25
N ILE A 14 -1.18 13.66 4.73
CA ILE A 14 -1.02 12.68 5.82
C ILE A 14 0.00 11.61 5.42
N PHE A 15 -0.10 11.07 4.20
CA PHE A 15 0.82 10.05 3.69
C PHE A 15 2.27 10.54 3.67
N PHE A 16 2.54 11.73 3.12
CA PHE A 16 3.90 12.27 3.01
C PHE A 16 4.47 12.73 4.35
N ILE A 17 3.67 13.34 5.22
CA ILE A 17 4.10 13.71 6.57
C ILE A 17 4.42 12.46 7.39
N SER A 18 3.56 11.44 7.29
CA SER A 18 3.80 10.14 7.90
C SER A 18 5.09 9.50 7.40
N PHE A 19 5.31 9.47 6.09
CA PHE A 19 6.54 8.98 5.47
C PHE A 19 7.77 9.72 6.02
N TYR A 20 7.76 11.05 5.95
CA TYR A 20 8.89 11.87 6.40
C TYR A 20 9.23 11.62 7.86
N ASN A 21 8.22 11.62 8.74
CA ASN A 21 8.43 11.43 10.17
C ASN A 21 8.88 10.01 10.52
N TYR A 22 8.32 8.98 9.87
CA TYR A 22 8.77 7.60 10.08
C TYR A 22 10.24 7.44 9.71
N ILE A 23 10.64 7.92 8.53
CA ILE A 23 12.02 7.79 8.04
C ILE A 23 13.01 8.55 8.91
N LYS A 24 12.63 9.74 9.38
CA LYS A 24 13.41 10.49 10.36
C LYS A 24 13.52 9.75 11.69
N SER A 25 12.46 9.06 12.13
CA SER A 25 12.47 8.32 13.41
C SER A 25 13.39 7.10 13.41
N ILE A 26 13.71 6.55 12.24
CA ILE A 26 14.64 5.41 12.07
C ILE A 26 16.01 5.85 11.53
N ASP A 27 16.32 7.16 11.56
CA ASP A 27 17.59 7.76 11.11
C ASP A 27 18.04 7.35 9.69
N MET A 28 17.07 7.07 8.80
CA MET A 28 17.38 6.65 7.44
C MET A 28 17.46 7.87 6.49
N PRO A 29 18.47 7.99 5.61
CA PRO A 29 18.55 9.10 4.67
C PRO A 29 17.36 9.10 3.71
N ILE A 30 16.61 10.21 3.64
CA ILE A 30 15.43 10.31 2.74
C ILE A 30 15.82 10.08 1.26
N SER A 31 17.03 10.48 0.87
CA SER A 31 17.59 10.27 -0.47
C SER A 31 17.96 8.81 -0.77
N SER A 32 17.90 7.92 0.22
CA SER A 32 18.20 6.51 0.01
C SER A 32 17.15 5.86 -0.90
N PRO A 33 17.56 5.05 -1.89
CA PRO A 33 16.61 4.32 -2.75
C PRO A 33 15.78 3.28 -1.98
N LYS A 34 16.17 2.96 -0.74
CA LYS A 34 15.49 1.96 0.11
C LYS A 34 14.37 2.56 0.96
N THR A 35 14.32 3.87 1.11
CA THR A 35 13.44 4.58 2.05
C THR A 35 11.96 4.29 1.82
N MET A 36 11.51 4.35 0.57
CA MET A 36 10.12 4.05 0.23
C MET A 36 9.77 2.59 0.52
N ASN A 37 10.68 1.67 0.18
CA ASN A 37 10.49 0.25 0.44
C ASN A 37 10.40 -0.04 1.94
N GLU A 38 11.20 0.64 2.76
CA GLU A 38 11.17 0.52 4.22
C GLU A 38 9.84 1.03 4.79
N TYR A 39 9.39 2.21 4.37
CA TYR A 39 8.12 2.77 4.80
C TYR A 39 6.92 1.88 4.42
N PHE A 40 6.88 1.38 3.18
CA PHE A 40 5.87 0.42 2.76
C PHE A 40 5.97 -0.89 3.55
N SER A 41 7.18 -1.34 3.88
CA SER A 41 7.36 -2.53 4.72
C SER A 41 6.76 -2.33 6.10
N GLY A 42 7.03 -1.20 6.74
CA GLY A 42 6.43 -0.84 8.02
C GLY A 42 4.90 -0.75 7.94
N MET A 43 4.36 -0.13 6.88
CA MET A 43 2.92 -0.01 6.69
C MET A 43 2.22 -1.36 6.52
N PHE A 44 2.82 -2.31 5.80
CA PHE A 44 2.13 -3.56 5.41
C PHE A 44 2.49 -4.80 6.25
N PHE A 45 3.68 -4.89 6.86
CA PHE A 45 4.12 -6.10 7.59
C PHE A 45 3.98 -6.04 9.11
N LEU A 46 3.31 -5.02 9.67
CA LEU A 46 3.16 -4.83 11.13
C LEU A 46 4.49 -4.95 11.91
N ARG A 47 5.63 -4.60 11.30
CA ARG A 47 6.94 -4.78 11.94
C ARG A 47 7.14 -3.86 13.15
N GLU A 48 6.54 -2.67 13.11
CA GLU A 48 6.70 -1.66 14.14
C GLU A 48 5.37 -0.98 14.49
N CYS A 49 5.11 -0.83 15.80
CA CYS A 49 4.03 -0.01 16.34
C CYS A 49 4.45 1.47 16.33
N SER A 50 4.49 2.07 15.14
CA SER A 50 4.75 3.50 14.97
C SER A 50 3.45 4.24 14.64
N ILE A 51 3.20 5.34 15.35
CA ILE A 51 2.06 6.23 15.06
C ILE A 51 2.13 6.82 13.65
N HIS A 52 3.36 7.02 13.14
CA HIS A 52 3.57 7.48 11.78
C HIS A 52 3.04 6.43 10.79
N LEU A 53 3.49 5.17 10.89
CA LEU A 53 2.98 4.08 10.05
C LEU A 53 1.45 3.93 10.13
N PHE A 54 0.83 4.18 11.28
CA PHE A 54 -0.62 4.17 11.43
C PHE A 54 -1.32 5.24 10.57
N PHE A 55 -0.81 6.47 10.58
CA PHE A 55 -1.33 7.54 9.71
C PHE A 55 -1.14 7.21 8.23
N GLY A 56 0.01 6.63 7.85
CA GLY A 56 0.27 6.12 6.51
C GLY A 56 -0.76 5.08 6.06
N ARG A 57 -1.06 4.09 6.91
CA ARG A 57 -2.10 3.08 6.65
C ARG A 57 -3.47 3.72 6.48
N THR A 58 -3.82 4.68 7.31
CA THR A 58 -5.12 5.36 7.26
C THR A 58 -5.28 6.12 5.94
N ALA A 59 -4.23 6.83 5.48
CA ALA A 59 -4.26 7.51 4.18
C ALA A 59 -4.42 6.54 3.01
N VAL A 60 -3.67 5.43 3.00
CA VAL A 60 -3.68 4.44 1.91
C VAL A 60 -4.95 3.61 1.88
N LEU A 61 -5.39 3.10 3.02
CA LEU A 61 -6.47 2.13 3.12
C LEU A 61 -7.85 2.75 3.27
N ILE A 62 -7.95 4.01 3.71
CA ILE A 62 -9.24 4.68 3.95
C ILE A 62 -9.31 5.98 3.15
N GLY A 63 -8.31 6.83 3.25
CA GLY A 63 -8.30 8.17 2.62
C GLY A 63 -8.49 8.14 1.10
N PHE A 64 -7.58 7.49 0.37
CA PHE A 64 -7.70 7.40 -1.09
C PHE A 64 -8.96 6.65 -1.55
N PRO A 65 -9.33 5.48 -0.98
CA PRO A 65 -10.59 4.83 -1.32
C PRO A 65 -11.82 5.72 -1.12
N LEU A 66 -11.88 6.45 -0.02
CA LEU A 66 -12.97 7.36 0.29
C LEU A 66 -13.10 8.47 -0.74
N SER A 67 -11.99 9.05 -1.23
CA SER A 67 -12.08 10.10 -2.24
C SER A 67 -12.69 9.59 -3.55
N TYR A 68 -12.34 8.38 -3.99
CA TYR A 68 -12.92 7.80 -5.19
C TYR A 68 -14.38 7.40 -5.00
N PHE A 69 -14.76 6.97 -3.79
CA PHE A 69 -16.14 6.68 -3.45
C PHE A 69 -17.01 7.96 -3.46
N LEU A 70 -16.51 9.07 -2.90
CA LEU A 70 -17.18 10.36 -2.96
C LEU A 70 -17.33 10.85 -4.41
N LYS A 71 -16.28 10.74 -5.22
CA LYS A 71 -16.32 11.09 -6.64
C LYS A 71 -17.37 10.26 -7.40
N TYR A 72 -17.52 8.98 -7.05
CA TYR A 72 -18.53 8.11 -7.63
C TYR A 72 -19.95 8.51 -7.27
N ILE A 73 -20.21 8.84 -5.99
CA ILE A 73 -21.54 9.28 -5.55
C ILE A 73 -21.94 10.58 -6.24
N GLU A 74 -21.00 11.53 -6.38
CA GLU A 74 -21.31 12.84 -6.92
C GLU A 74 -21.51 12.84 -8.44
N ASN A 75 -20.62 12.16 -9.18
CA ASN A 75 -20.55 12.31 -10.64
C ASN A 75 -20.63 10.97 -11.41
N GLY A 76 -20.80 9.83 -10.73
CA GLY A 76 -20.74 8.51 -11.35
C GLY A 76 -19.34 8.09 -11.82
N GLU A 77 -18.32 8.90 -11.51
CA GLU A 77 -16.93 8.71 -11.94
C GLU A 77 -16.06 8.03 -10.88
N GLY A 78 -14.94 7.43 -11.28
CA GLY A 78 -13.96 6.87 -10.34
C GLY A 78 -14.09 5.37 -10.06
N VAL A 79 -15.14 4.71 -10.58
CA VAL A 79 -15.29 3.24 -10.57
C VAL A 79 -14.07 2.53 -11.17
N VAL A 80 -13.42 3.16 -12.14
CA VAL A 80 -12.22 2.66 -12.81
C VAL A 80 -11.09 2.34 -11.82
N TYR A 81 -11.03 3.04 -10.69
CA TYR A 81 -10.02 2.84 -9.64
C TYR A 81 -10.40 1.78 -8.62
N PHE A 82 -11.65 1.30 -8.57
CA PHE A 82 -12.10 0.33 -7.58
C PHE A 82 -11.35 -1.01 -7.65
N PRO A 83 -11.07 -1.60 -8.84
CA PRO A 83 -10.23 -2.79 -8.93
C PRO A 83 -8.84 -2.60 -8.30
N LEU A 84 -8.24 -1.42 -8.47
CA LEU A 84 -6.93 -1.10 -7.90
C LEU A 84 -6.99 -0.94 -6.38
N ILE A 85 -8.03 -0.28 -5.87
CA ILE A 85 -8.29 -0.14 -4.43
C ILE A 85 -8.47 -1.51 -3.78
N ILE A 86 -9.35 -2.35 -4.34
CA ILE A 86 -9.66 -3.68 -3.82
C ILE A 86 -8.41 -4.56 -3.80
N THR A 87 -7.65 -4.59 -4.89
CA THR A 87 -6.41 -5.40 -4.94
C THR A 87 -5.35 -4.90 -3.97
N THR A 88 -5.23 -3.58 -3.78
CA THR A 88 -4.33 -2.98 -2.77
C THR A 88 -4.72 -3.41 -1.35
N TRP A 89 -6.01 -3.44 -1.02
CA TRP A 89 -6.49 -3.95 0.27
C TRP A 89 -6.23 -5.44 0.43
N LEU A 90 -6.46 -6.24 -0.60
CA LEU A 90 -6.17 -7.68 -0.55
C LEU A 90 -4.67 -7.96 -0.34
N ILE A 91 -3.79 -7.17 -0.96
CA ILE A 91 -2.35 -7.19 -0.71
C ILE A 91 -2.07 -6.84 0.75
N ALA A 92 -2.71 -5.80 1.29
CA ALA A 92 -2.55 -5.41 2.69
C ALA A 92 -2.94 -6.53 3.65
N LEU A 93 -4.11 -7.15 3.41
CA LEU A 93 -4.63 -8.26 4.21
C LEU A 93 -3.76 -9.51 4.10
N TYR A 94 -3.22 -9.79 2.91
CA TYR A 94 -2.26 -10.87 2.72
C TYR A 94 -1.03 -10.67 3.60
N PHE A 95 -0.41 -9.49 3.53
CA PHE A 95 0.78 -9.21 4.30
C PHE A 95 0.54 -9.15 5.80
N TYR A 96 -0.62 -8.64 6.22
CA TYR A 96 -1.07 -8.73 7.61
C TYR A 96 -1.20 -10.19 8.07
N LYS A 97 -1.88 -11.04 7.30
CA LYS A 97 -2.12 -12.45 7.65
C LYS A 97 -0.83 -13.28 7.71
N TYR A 98 0.11 -12.99 6.83
CA TYR A 98 1.36 -13.75 6.72
C TYR A 98 2.57 -13.04 7.36
N ALA A 99 2.35 -11.93 8.09
CA ALA A 99 3.41 -11.11 8.69
C ALA A 99 4.42 -11.95 9.49
N ASN A 100 3.94 -12.81 10.40
CA ASN A 100 4.80 -13.64 11.25
C ASN A 100 5.69 -14.58 10.41
N ARG A 101 5.14 -15.23 9.39
CA ARG A 101 5.91 -16.13 8.50
C ARG A 101 6.92 -15.38 7.63
N LEU A 102 6.62 -14.14 7.27
CA LEU A 102 7.48 -13.30 6.44
C LEU A 102 8.58 -12.60 7.27
N ASN A 103 8.38 -12.46 8.57
CA ASN A 103 9.36 -11.90 9.51
C ASN A 103 10.34 -12.97 10.02
N GLU A 104 9.99 -14.25 9.97
CA GLU A 104 10.81 -15.38 10.48
C GLU A 104 11.87 -15.91 9.49
N VAL A 105 11.85 -15.54 8.20
CA VAL A 105 12.80 -16.06 7.20
C VAL A 105 14.11 -15.23 7.22
N PRO A 106 15.22 -15.75 7.78
CA PRO A 106 16.49 -15.04 7.81
C PRO A 106 17.17 -15.22 6.44
N GLY A 107 17.34 -14.13 5.69
CA GLY A 107 18.04 -14.13 4.39
C GLY A 107 17.24 -13.54 3.23
N GLU A 108 15.91 -13.53 3.32
CA GLU A 108 15.04 -12.75 2.41
C GLU A 108 14.72 -11.38 3.02
N GLN A 109 15.76 -10.60 3.34
CA GLN A 109 15.64 -9.16 3.70
C GLN A 109 15.19 -8.30 2.50
N GLY A 110 14.27 -8.79 1.70
CA GLY A 110 13.56 -8.02 0.71
C GLY A 110 12.43 -7.27 1.39
N GLY A 111 12.47 -5.94 1.43
CA GLY A 111 11.29 -5.18 1.86
C GLY A 111 10.07 -5.42 0.95
N PHE A 112 8.97 -4.72 1.24
CA PHE A 112 7.67 -4.84 0.58
C PHE A 112 7.71 -5.11 -0.92
N PHE A 113 8.41 -4.28 -1.69
CA PHE A 113 8.46 -4.43 -3.14
C PHE A 113 9.22 -5.67 -3.59
N SER A 114 10.25 -6.10 -2.84
CA SER A 114 10.96 -7.34 -3.14
C SER A 114 10.06 -8.55 -2.93
N ILE A 115 9.33 -8.61 -1.81
CA ILE A 115 8.40 -9.72 -1.56
C ILE A 115 7.22 -9.66 -2.54
N LEU A 116 6.68 -8.47 -2.81
CA LEU A 116 5.58 -8.28 -3.75
C LEU A 116 5.97 -8.65 -5.19
N LEU A 117 7.22 -8.44 -5.62
CA LEU A 117 7.61 -8.66 -7.03
C LEU A 117 8.42 -9.95 -7.26
N LYS A 118 9.25 -10.35 -6.30
CA LYS A 118 10.26 -11.42 -6.44
C LYS A 118 10.21 -12.50 -5.35
N GLY A 119 9.48 -12.26 -4.26
CA GLY A 119 9.43 -13.18 -3.12
C GLY A 119 8.91 -14.56 -3.49
N LYS A 120 9.56 -15.61 -2.96
CA LYS A 120 9.10 -16.99 -3.02
C LYS A 120 8.54 -17.35 -1.64
N THR A 121 7.25 -17.68 -1.60
CA THR A 121 6.64 -18.30 -0.43
C THR A 121 6.33 -19.77 -0.73
N TYR A 122 6.14 -20.58 0.30
CA TYR A 122 5.87 -22.01 0.17
C TYR A 122 4.37 -22.32 0.35
N GLY A 123 3.86 -23.27 -0.43
CA GLY A 123 2.48 -23.77 -0.32
C GLY A 123 1.40 -22.78 -0.80
N PRO A 124 0.16 -22.87 -0.28
CA PRO A 124 -1.00 -22.11 -0.79
C PRO A 124 -0.85 -20.58 -0.67
N ALA A 125 0.02 -20.09 0.23
CA ALA A 125 0.34 -18.67 0.34
C ALA A 125 1.02 -18.15 -0.95
N SER A 126 1.83 -18.99 -1.61
CA SER A 126 2.54 -18.66 -2.85
C SER A 126 1.58 -18.47 -4.02
N PHE A 127 0.61 -19.37 -4.14
CA PHE A 127 -0.44 -19.25 -5.15
C PHE A 127 -1.28 -17.99 -4.94
N LEU A 128 -1.67 -17.71 -3.69
CA LEU A 128 -2.43 -16.50 -3.37
C LEU A 128 -1.62 -15.22 -3.68
N LEU A 129 -0.34 -15.17 -3.32
CA LEU A 129 0.53 -14.04 -3.66
C LEU A 129 0.65 -13.84 -5.17
N TRP A 130 0.74 -14.93 -5.94
CA TRP A 130 0.79 -14.87 -7.39
C TRP A 130 -0.52 -14.32 -7.99
N LEU A 131 -1.67 -14.79 -7.50
CA LEU A 131 -2.97 -14.23 -7.90
C LEU A 131 -3.05 -12.73 -7.58
N LEU A 132 -2.65 -12.32 -6.38
CA LEU A 132 -2.66 -10.91 -5.98
C LEU A 132 -1.77 -10.05 -6.87
N ARG A 133 -0.61 -10.55 -7.29
CA ARG A 133 0.28 -9.86 -8.24
C ARG A 133 -0.41 -9.63 -9.59
N ILE A 134 -1.02 -10.68 -10.15
CA ILE A 134 -1.71 -10.59 -11.45
C ILE A 134 -2.87 -9.61 -11.35
N SER A 135 -3.71 -9.74 -10.32
CA SER A 135 -4.84 -8.84 -10.12
C SER A 135 -4.39 -7.39 -9.95
N TYR A 136 -3.32 -7.14 -9.20
CA TYR A 136 -2.77 -5.80 -9.02
C TYR A 136 -2.25 -5.22 -10.34
N ILE A 137 -1.42 -5.96 -11.08
CA ILE A 137 -0.92 -5.51 -12.40
C ILE A 137 -2.08 -5.28 -13.38
N ALA A 138 -3.03 -6.21 -13.45
CA ALA A 138 -4.22 -6.07 -14.29
C ALA A 138 -5.04 -4.82 -13.93
N SER A 139 -5.19 -4.51 -12.64
CA SER A 139 -5.89 -3.31 -12.20
C SER A 139 -5.18 -2.02 -12.56
N ILE A 140 -3.83 -1.99 -12.53
CA ILE A 140 -3.03 -0.86 -13.01
C ILE A 140 -3.22 -0.68 -14.52
N ILE A 141 -3.10 -1.76 -15.29
CA ILE A 141 -3.28 -1.72 -16.75
C ILE A 141 -4.68 -1.23 -17.10
N TYR A 142 -5.70 -1.75 -16.41
CA TYR A 142 -7.08 -1.33 -16.59
C TYR A 142 -7.26 0.18 -16.36
N VAL A 143 -6.71 0.71 -15.26
CA VAL A 143 -6.75 2.16 -14.98
C VAL A 143 -6.05 2.97 -16.07
N ILE A 144 -4.93 2.50 -16.60
CA ILE A 144 -4.19 3.19 -17.67
C ILE A 144 -4.96 3.17 -18.99
N LEU A 145 -5.64 2.07 -19.32
CA LEU A 145 -6.34 1.89 -20.60
C LEU A 145 -7.70 2.58 -20.67
N VAL A 146 -8.39 2.73 -19.53
CA VAL A 146 -9.73 3.32 -19.46
C VAL A 146 -9.67 4.84 -19.19
N ARG A 147 -8.50 5.36 -18.83
CA ARG A 147 -8.23 6.78 -18.70
C ARG A 147 -7.92 7.42 -20.04
#